data_AF-A0A7H4MF63-F1
#
_entry.id   AF-A0A7H4MF63-F1
#
_cell.length_a   1.000
_cell.length_b   1.000
_cell.length_c   1.000
_cell.angle_alpha   90.00
_cell.angle_beta   90.00
_cell.angle_gamma   90.00
#
_symmetry.space_group_name_H-M   'P 1'
#
loop_
_entity.id
_entity.type
_entity.pdbx_description
1 polymer ?
#
loop_
_entity_poly.entity_id
_entity_poly.type
_entity_poly.pdbx_seq_one_letter_code
_entity_poly.pdbx_strand_id
1 'polypeptide(L)'
;MLLRFDDGSKGSLMVSQVSAGRKNRLAVEINGSLCSLAWDQEVPQRLWIGHREQPDRLLSDDRACCGRRPPPAPIIPAAILRAGRMPSRI
;
A
#
# COMPACT_ATOMS: atom_id res chain seq x y z
N MET A 1 17.03 0.02 4.30
CA MET A 1 17.08 -1.45 4.51
C MET A 1 16.46 -2.17 3.32
N LEU A 2 17.02 -3.31 2.91
CA LEU A 2 16.42 -4.19 1.89
C LEU A 2 15.88 -5.45 2.56
N LEU A 3 14.73 -5.92 2.09
CA LEU A 3 13.99 -7.05 2.65
C LEU A 3 13.86 -8.16 1.60
N ARG A 4 13.84 -9.40 2.08
CA ARG A 4 13.43 -10.61 1.36
C ARG A 4 12.39 -11.30 2.23
N PHE A 5 11.22 -11.54 1.66
CA PHE A 5 10.15 -12.27 2.33
C PHE A 5 10.26 -13.77 2.01
N ASP A 6 9.60 -14.61 2.81
CA ASP A 6 9.67 -16.07 2.69
C ASP A 6 9.11 -16.59 1.35
N ASP A 7 8.23 -15.83 0.72
CA ASP A 7 7.67 -16.10 -0.61
C ASP A 7 8.58 -15.66 -1.77
N GLY A 8 9.78 -15.14 -1.47
CA GLY A 8 10.74 -14.63 -2.45
C GLY A 8 10.49 -13.20 -2.91
N SER A 9 9.43 -12.54 -2.43
CA SER A 9 9.18 -11.14 -2.75
C SER A 9 10.27 -10.23 -2.14
N LYS A 10 10.47 -9.07 -2.77
CA LYS A 10 11.51 -8.10 -2.40
C LYS A 10 10.86 -6.86 -1.82
N GLY A 11 11.42 -6.33 -0.75
CA GLY A 11 10.98 -5.09 -0.15
C GLY A 11 12.12 -4.11 0.11
N SER A 12 11.77 -2.86 0.32
CA SER A 12 12.67 -1.83 0.84
C SER A 12 11.97 -1.09 1.97
N LEU A 13 12.75 -0.73 3.00
CA LEU A 13 12.30 0.12 4.09
C LEU A 13 13.26 1.28 4.23
N MET A 14 12.73 2.50 4.22
CA MET A 14 13.46 3.72 4.52
C MET A 14 12.87 4.37 5.76
N VAL A 15 13.73 4.69 6.71
CA VAL A 15 13.37 5.46 7.91
C VAL A 15 14.36 6.62 8.01
N SER A 16 13.86 7.83 8.17
CA SER A 16 14.68 9.03 8.27
C SER A 16 14.01 10.05 9.18
N GLN A 17 14.76 10.53 10.19
CA GLN A 17 14.34 11.64 11.06
C GLN A 17 14.72 13.01 10.49
N VAL A 18 15.58 13.06 9.48
CA VAL A 18 16.17 14.28 8.92
C VAL A 18 15.65 14.58 7.51
N SER A 19 14.48 14.05 7.17
CA SER A 19 13.84 14.31 5.88
C SER A 19 13.10 15.65 5.91
N ALA A 20 13.81 16.71 5.55
CA ALA A 20 13.27 18.07 5.48
C ALA A 20 11.99 18.15 4.62
N GLY A 21 11.02 18.93 5.08
CA GLY A 21 9.73 19.10 4.40
C GLY A 21 8.75 17.94 4.56
N ARG A 22 9.07 16.93 5.38
CA ARG A 22 8.15 15.85 5.78
C ARG A 22 7.76 16.04 7.23
N LYS A 23 6.46 16.04 7.52
CA LYS A 23 5.95 16.16 8.90
C LYS A 23 5.93 14.80 9.57
N ASN A 24 5.26 13.85 8.93
CA ASN A 24 5.14 12.47 9.39
C ASN A 24 4.78 11.57 8.20
N ARG A 25 5.68 11.47 7.22
CA ARG A 25 5.40 10.71 6.00
C ARG A 25 5.57 9.22 6.21
N LEU A 26 4.51 8.57 6.67
CA LEU A 26 4.35 7.13 6.54
C LEU A 26 3.76 6.84 5.17
N ALA A 27 4.58 6.31 4.27
CA ALA A 27 4.15 5.88 2.94
C ALA A 27 4.32 4.38 2.78
N VAL A 28 3.36 3.74 2.14
CA VAL A 28 3.35 2.29 1.84
C VAL A 28 3.03 2.10 0.38
N GLU A 29 3.84 1.28 -0.29
CA GLU A 29 3.65 0.90 -1.68
C GLU A 29 3.73 -0.62 -1.83
N ILE A 30 2.77 -1.20 -2.54
CA ILE A 30 2.68 -2.64 -2.81
C ILE A 30 2.57 -2.83 -4.31
N ASN A 31 3.53 -3.52 -4.90
CA ASN A 31 3.57 -3.80 -6.34
C ASN A 31 3.30 -5.28 -6.58
N GLY A 32 2.10 -5.58 -7.09
CA GLY A 32 1.68 -6.93 -7.47
C GLY A 32 1.83 -7.19 -8.96
N SER A 33 1.48 -8.42 -9.37
CA SER A 33 1.42 -8.81 -10.79
C SER A 33 0.25 -8.13 -11.53
N LEU A 34 -0.87 -7.88 -10.84
CA LEU A 34 -2.10 -7.35 -11.44
C LEU A 34 -2.22 -5.82 -11.33
N CYS A 35 -1.78 -5.26 -10.21
CA CYS A 35 -1.86 -3.83 -9.94
C CYS A 35 -0.82 -3.41 -8.89
N SER A 36 -0.65 -2.10 -8.79
CA SER A 36 0.16 -1.44 -7.78
C SER A 36 -0.73 -0.58 -6.88
N LEU A 37 -0.38 -0.49 -5.60
CA LEU A 37 -1.08 0.32 -4.61
C LEU A 37 -0.07 1.25 -3.95
N ALA A 38 -0.40 2.54 -3.84
CA ALA A 38 0.41 3.51 -3.12
C ALA A 38 -0.46 4.37 -2.20
N TRP A 39 -0.04 4.49 -0.94
CA TRP A 39 -0.73 5.26 0.07
C TRP A 39 0.26 6.11 0.88
N ASP A 40 -0.17 7.32 1.23
CA ASP A 40 0.63 8.29 1.97
C ASP A 40 -0.20 8.89 3.11
N GLN A 41 0.29 8.73 4.35
CA GLN A 41 -0.37 9.23 5.54
C GLN A 41 -0.47 10.77 5.56
N GLU A 42 0.41 11.50 4.88
CA GLU A 42 0.27 12.97 4.80
C GLU A 42 -0.99 13.38 4.03
N VAL A 43 -1.55 12.49 3.19
CA VAL A 43 -2.83 12.69 2.51
C VAL A 43 -3.68 11.41 2.59
N PRO A 44 -4.16 11.06 3.80
CA PRO A 44 -4.61 9.71 4.14
C PRO A 44 -5.88 9.28 3.40
N GLN A 45 -6.69 10.24 2.97
CA GLN A 45 -7.90 9.98 2.21
C GLN A 45 -7.64 9.48 0.78
N ARG A 46 -6.40 9.55 0.27
CA ARG A 46 -6.06 9.16 -1.10
C ARG A 46 -5.34 7.82 -1.14
N LEU A 47 -5.87 6.89 -1.92
CA LEU A 47 -5.21 5.65 -2.31
C LEU A 47 -5.06 5.63 -3.84
N TRP A 48 -3.82 5.54 -4.32
CA TRP A 48 -3.54 5.36 -5.73
C TRP A 48 -3.49 3.87 -6.08
N ILE A 49 -4.14 3.52 -7.19
CA ILE A 49 -4.19 2.16 -7.75
C ILE A 49 -3.69 2.23 -9.18
N GLY A 50 -2.49 1.71 -9.42
CA GLY A 50 -1.90 1.57 -10.74
C GLY A 50 -2.34 0.28 -11.42
N HIS A 51 -2.80 0.36 -12.67
CA HIS A 51 -3.19 -0.80 -13.46
C HIS A 51 -2.22 -1.00 -14.64
N ARG A 52 -1.97 -2.24 -15.06
CA ARG A 52 -1.10 -2.55 -16.21
C ARG A 52 -1.74 -2.20 -17.54
N GLU A 53 -2.99 -2.64 -17.70
CA GLU A 53 -3.73 -2.59 -18.97
C GLU A 53 -4.79 -1.49 -19.00
N GLN A 54 -4.92 -0.70 -17.92
CA GLN A 54 -5.98 0.29 -17.75
C GLN A 54 -5.42 1.56 -17.12
N PRO A 55 -6.11 2.70 -17.26
CA PRO A 55 -5.73 3.92 -16.57
C PRO A 55 -5.71 3.76 -15.06
N ASP A 56 -4.77 4.46 -14.43
CA ASP A 56 -4.65 4.51 -12.98
C ASP A 56 -5.90 5.13 -12.33
N ARG A 57 -6.18 4.69 -11.11
CA ARG A 57 -7.31 5.18 -10.32
C ARG A 57 -6.83 5.82 -9.04
N LEU A 58 -7.43 6.95 -8.71
CA LEU A 58 -7.33 7.56 -7.39
C LEU A 58 -8.63 7.32 -6.62
N LEU A 59 -8.56 6.54 -5.55
CA LEU A 59 -9.67 6.40 -4.61
C LEU A 59 -9.55 7.48 -3.55
N SER A 60 -10.61 8.24 -3.34
CA SER A 60 -10.72 9.27 -2.30
C SER A 60 -11.92 8.99 -1.40
N ASP A 61 -11.80 9.27 -0.10
CA ASP A 61 -12.93 9.24 0.86
C ASP A 61 -13.87 10.45 0.72
N ASP A 62 -13.72 11.25 -0.34
CA ASP A 62 -14.64 12.33 -0.66
C ASP A 62 -16.04 11.75 -0.95
N ARG A 63 -16.92 11.88 0.06
CA ARG A 63 -18.32 11.43 0.02
C ARG A 63 -19.11 11.95 -1.18
N ALA A 64 -18.69 13.07 -1.78
CA ALA A 64 -19.30 13.63 -3.00
C ALA A 64 -19.08 12.74 -4.24
N CYS A 65 -18.00 11.96 -4.29
CA CYS A 65 -17.73 11.03 -5.39
C CYS A 65 -18.33 9.62 -5.12
N CYS A 66 -18.58 9.28 -3.86
CA CYS A 66 -19.23 8.03 -3.44
C CYS A 66 -20.78 8.09 -3.53
N GLY A 67 -21.33 8.53 -4.67
CA GLY A 67 -22.73 8.29 -5.04
C GLY A 67 -22.99 6.88 -5.59
N ARG A 68 -21.92 6.12 -5.85
CA ARG A 68 -21.95 4.70 -6.20
C ARG A 68 -21.23 3.94 -5.11
N ARG A 69 -21.94 3.05 -4.42
CA ARG A 69 -21.32 2.02 -3.57
C ARG A 69 -20.18 1.41 -4.38
N PRO A 70 -18.90 1.53 -3.96
CA PRO A 70 -17.86 0.79 -4.64
C PRO A 70 -18.26 -0.70 -4.57
N PRO A 71 -18.11 -1.48 -5.65
CA PRO A 71 -18.30 -2.93 -5.56
C PRO A 71 -17.46 -3.38 -4.37
N PRO A 72 -17.95 -4.34 -3.54
CA PRO A 72 -17.26 -4.73 -2.32
C PRO A 72 -15.79 -4.86 -2.64
N ALA A 73 -14.98 -3.97 -2.05
CA ALA A 73 -13.54 -4.00 -2.26
C ALA A 73 -13.14 -5.45 -2.02
N PRO A 74 -12.40 -6.10 -2.94
CA PRO A 74 -11.96 -7.45 -2.68
C PRO A 74 -11.31 -7.37 -1.31
N ILE A 75 -11.90 -8.10 -0.36
CA ILE A 75 -11.32 -8.30 0.96
C ILE A 75 -9.97 -8.86 0.58
N ILE A 76 -8.91 -8.03 0.62
CA ILE A 76 -7.56 -8.48 0.34
C ILE A 76 -7.42 -9.64 1.31
N PRO A 77 -7.42 -10.90 0.81
CA PRO A 77 -7.60 -12.03 1.71
C PRO A 77 -6.48 -11.91 2.72
N ALA A 78 -6.77 -12.22 3.99
CA ALA A 78 -5.73 -12.27 5.03
C ALA A 78 -4.52 -13.14 4.62
N ALA A 79 -4.61 -13.91 3.52
CA ALA A 79 -3.51 -14.52 2.81
C ALA A 79 -2.35 -13.56 2.44
N ILE A 80 -2.61 -12.30 2.06
CA ILE A 80 -1.54 -11.32 1.81
C ILE A 80 -0.90 -10.83 3.12
N LEU A 81 -1.67 -10.79 4.23
CA LEU A 81 -1.13 -10.50 5.57
C LEU A 81 -0.50 -11.72 6.28
N ARG A 82 -0.71 -12.94 5.79
CA ARG A 82 -0.17 -14.17 6.41
C ARG A 82 1.26 -14.52 5.99
N ALA A 83 1.83 -13.80 5.02
CA ALA A 83 3.22 -13.96 4.60
C ALA A 83 4.24 -13.15 5.46
N GLY A 84 3.84 -12.73 6.66
CA GLY A 84 4.68 -11.98 7.60
C GLY A 84 4.76 -12.59 9.00
N ARG A 85 4.50 -13.89 9.18
CA ARG A 85 4.72 -14.53 10.47
C ARG A 85 6.22 -14.69 10.70
N MET A 86 6.84 -13.67 11.28
CA MET A 86 8.16 -13.75 11.90
C MET A 86 8.25 -15.02 12.77
N PRO A 87 9.12 -15.99 12.47
CA PRO A 87 9.49 -16.98 13.48
C PRO A 87 10.39 -16.28 14.49
N SER A 88 9.88 -16.10 15.71
CA SER A 88 10.73 -15.82 16.86
C SER A 88 11.68 -17.01 17.06
N ARG A 89 12.98 -16.81 16.92
CA ARG A 89 13.97 -17.68 17.56
C ARG A 89 15.22 -16.89 17.92
N ILE A 90 15.48 -16.95 19.24
CA ILE A 90 16.81 -16.96 19.86
C ILE A 90 17.70 -17.97 19.15
#